data_AF-A0A9W6H3Y6-F1
#
_entry.id   AF-A0A9W6H3Y6-F1
#
_cell.length_a   1.000
_cell.length_b   1.000
_cell.length_c   1.000
_cell.angle_alpha   90.00
_cell.angle_beta   90.00
_cell.angle_gamma   90.00
#
_symmetry.space_group_name_H-M   'P 1'
#
loop_
_entity.id
_entity.type
_entity.pdbx_description
1 polymer ?
#
loop_
_entity_poly.entity_id
_entity_poly.type
_entity_poly.pdbx_seq_one_letter_code
_entity_poly.pdbx_strand_id
1 'polypeptide(L)'
;MKRPLVPILAVVGVIVVCMLAIGFWSTSRPASAEETAARYLDALSSGDADAVRALLADADAVPDTAWSAFSTASAHLSSAEIVEVDESEDSAQVRAEATLDGEPQELAFTLTSSPSGWHVAEVPLSPVTVTATRGAWVDVAGEPVALEAGAAQLALLPGSYEVSAWPAEYLDGAATAEVGTSAEPVAVDLAPTFTDQALADAEAELTAHLEGCLATASEVPQGCGMIVPWPADLAEAAEVSFRADRMPETAIDLETGTFQATGGAVVATVTGTRPDGTEGVFTYRTDAWSLYGTISLDDEGLLLSVN
;
A
#
# COMPACT_ATOMS: atom_id res chain seq x y z
N MET A 1 79.95 50.56 -19.97
CA MET A 1 79.92 49.18 -20.52
C MET A 1 78.79 48.40 -19.84
N LYS A 2 78.07 47.60 -20.63
CA LYS A 2 76.77 46.96 -20.34
C LYS A 2 76.84 45.92 -19.20
N ARG A 3 75.85 45.93 -18.30
CA ARG A 3 75.55 44.82 -17.38
C ARG A 3 74.76 43.73 -18.13
N PRO A 4 75.08 42.43 -18.00
CA PRO A 4 74.26 41.38 -18.57
C PRO A 4 73.07 41.05 -17.65
N LEU A 5 71.87 41.07 -18.22
CA LEU A 5 70.64 40.51 -17.66
C LEU A 5 70.62 39.00 -17.95
N VAL A 6 70.56 38.19 -16.89
CA VAL A 6 70.30 36.73 -16.98
C VAL A 6 68.79 36.51 -16.80
N PRO A 7 68.14 35.64 -17.61
CA PRO A 7 66.67 35.57 -17.66
C PRO A 7 66.10 34.76 -16.50
N ILE A 8 65.37 35.43 -15.61
CA ILE A 8 64.44 34.85 -14.64
C ILE A 8 63.16 34.50 -15.41
N LEU A 9 63.16 33.40 -16.18
CA LEU A 9 61.97 32.97 -16.91
C LEU A 9 61.79 31.45 -17.00
N ALA A 10 62.61 30.66 -16.29
CA ALA A 10 62.52 29.20 -16.28
C ALA A 10 61.99 28.59 -14.97
N VAL A 11 61.84 29.39 -13.89
CA VAL A 11 61.44 28.85 -12.56
C VAL A 11 59.91 28.91 -12.33
N VAL A 12 59.19 29.78 -13.03
CA VAL A 12 57.72 29.92 -12.86
C VAL A 12 56.94 28.82 -13.61
N GLY A 13 57.46 28.30 -14.72
CA GLY A 13 56.80 27.24 -15.50
C GLY A 13 56.73 25.87 -14.80
N VAL A 14 57.73 25.53 -13.97
CA VAL A 14 57.76 24.24 -13.26
C VAL A 14 56.80 24.23 -12.07
N ILE A 15 56.61 25.35 -11.40
CA ILE A 15 55.71 25.46 -10.23
C ILE A 15 54.23 25.39 -10.66
N VAL A 16 53.85 25.97 -11.80
CA VAL A 16 52.47 25.91 -12.32
C VAL A 16 52.13 24.50 -12.82
N VAL A 17 53.08 23.79 -13.45
CA VAL A 17 52.86 22.40 -13.87
C VAL A 17 52.80 21.44 -12.67
N CYS A 18 53.58 21.66 -11.61
CA CYS A 18 53.44 20.89 -10.37
C CYS A 18 52.13 21.16 -9.62
N MET A 19 51.63 22.39 -9.57
CA MET A 19 50.33 22.69 -8.93
C MET A 19 49.15 22.11 -9.72
N LEU A 20 49.21 22.13 -11.06
CA LEU A 20 48.19 21.49 -11.90
C LEU A 20 48.26 19.94 -11.83
N ALA A 21 49.45 19.36 -11.69
CA ALA A 21 49.61 17.92 -11.50
C ALA A 21 49.13 17.44 -10.12
N ILE A 22 49.28 18.25 -9.06
CA ILE A 22 48.73 17.95 -7.72
C ILE A 22 47.20 18.06 -7.71
N GLY A 23 46.64 19.07 -8.41
CA GLY A 23 45.18 19.19 -8.58
C GLY A 23 44.58 18.03 -9.39
N PHE A 24 45.25 17.62 -10.47
CA PHE A 24 44.80 16.48 -11.29
C PHE A 24 44.93 15.13 -10.57
N TRP A 25 45.96 14.94 -9.75
CA TRP A 25 46.13 13.71 -8.97
C TRP A 25 45.13 13.64 -7.80
N SER A 26 44.71 14.79 -7.26
CA SER A 26 43.63 14.87 -6.27
C SER A 26 42.26 14.51 -6.84
N THR A 27 42.01 14.81 -8.13
CA THR A 27 40.74 14.48 -8.80
C THR A 27 40.64 13.03 -9.29
N SER A 28 41.69 12.22 -9.13
CA SER A 28 41.72 10.82 -9.57
C SER A 28 41.80 9.82 -8.42
N ARG A 29 41.73 10.27 -7.17
CA ARG A 29 41.61 9.34 -6.04
C ARG A 29 40.15 8.89 -5.94
N PRO A 30 39.88 7.58 -5.84
CA PRO A 30 38.55 7.12 -5.46
C PRO A 30 38.16 7.80 -4.13
N ALA A 31 36.87 8.11 -3.98
CA ALA A 31 36.33 8.69 -2.77
C ALA A 31 36.80 7.89 -1.55
N SER A 32 37.11 8.56 -0.44
CA SER A 32 37.50 7.89 0.81
C SER A 32 36.29 7.17 1.45
N ALA A 33 36.54 6.27 2.41
CA ALA A 33 35.46 5.62 3.16
C ALA A 33 34.57 6.66 3.87
N GLU A 34 35.18 7.66 4.51
CA GLU A 34 34.49 8.77 5.16
C GLU A 34 33.64 9.60 4.17
N GLU A 35 34.14 9.87 2.97
CA GLU A 35 33.39 10.60 1.93
C GLU A 35 32.21 9.79 1.40
N THR A 36 32.36 8.47 1.23
CA THR A 36 31.24 7.59 0.89
C THR A 36 30.22 7.51 2.02
N ALA A 37 30.67 7.42 3.27
CA ALA A 37 29.80 7.43 4.45
C ALA A 37 28.97 8.73 4.52
N ALA A 38 29.60 9.88 4.32
CA ALA A 38 28.92 11.17 4.32
C ALA A 38 27.88 11.27 3.19
N ARG A 39 28.21 10.80 1.98
CA ARG A 39 27.26 10.75 0.86
C ARG A 39 26.08 9.82 1.14
N TYR A 40 26.32 8.70 1.82
CA TYR A 40 25.25 7.76 2.20
C TYR A 40 24.29 8.39 3.22
N LEU A 41 24.82 9.04 4.25
CA LEU A 41 24.01 9.75 5.25
C LEU A 41 23.24 10.93 4.64
N ASP A 42 23.84 11.65 3.69
CA ASP A 42 23.18 12.73 2.94
C ASP A 42 22.04 12.18 2.06
N ALA A 43 22.26 11.05 1.38
CA ALA A 43 21.22 10.38 0.60
C ALA A 43 20.05 9.89 1.49
N LEU A 44 20.36 9.31 2.65
CA LEU A 44 19.34 8.94 3.64
C LEU A 44 18.55 10.15 4.17
N SER A 45 19.23 11.27 4.40
CA SER A 45 18.61 12.48 4.95
C SER A 45 17.79 13.26 3.92
N SER A 46 18.12 13.12 2.64
CA SER A 46 17.44 13.79 1.53
C SER A 46 16.28 12.98 0.95
N GLY A 47 16.11 11.71 1.34
CA GLY A 47 15.11 10.82 0.78
C GLY A 47 15.43 10.34 -0.64
N ASP A 48 16.68 10.50 -1.10
CA ASP A 48 17.09 10.15 -2.46
C ASP A 48 17.38 8.65 -2.56
N ALA A 49 16.32 7.86 -2.81
CA ALA A 49 16.39 6.41 -2.95
C ALA A 49 17.41 5.97 -4.01
N ASP A 50 17.53 6.69 -5.13
CA ASP A 50 18.48 6.36 -6.20
C ASP A 50 19.92 6.62 -5.76
N ALA A 51 20.18 7.69 -5.02
CA ALA A 51 21.49 7.97 -4.46
C ALA A 51 21.88 6.95 -3.39
N VAL A 52 20.95 6.53 -2.53
CA VAL A 52 21.17 5.43 -1.57
C VAL A 52 21.54 4.16 -2.35
N ARG A 53 20.74 3.78 -3.35
CA ARG A 53 20.93 2.58 -4.17
C ARG A 53 22.29 2.55 -4.86
N ALA A 54 22.74 3.69 -5.38
CA ALA A 54 24.03 3.83 -6.07
C ALA A 54 25.26 3.66 -5.16
N LEU A 55 25.07 3.73 -3.84
CA LEU A 55 26.14 3.61 -2.84
C LEU A 55 26.20 2.20 -2.21
N LEU A 56 25.27 1.31 -2.56
CA LEU A 56 25.24 -0.05 -2.02
C LEU A 56 26.12 -1.01 -2.83
N ALA A 57 26.76 -1.94 -2.12
CA ALA A 57 27.47 -3.05 -2.74
C ALA A 57 26.49 -4.04 -3.39
N ASP A 58 25.32 -4.24 -2.78
CA ASP A 58 24.23 -5.08 -3.28
C ASP A 58 22.89 -4.36 -3.08
N ALA A 59 22.46 -3.64 -4.12
CA ALA A 59 21.18 -2.93 -4.12
C ALA A 59 19.96 -3.85 -4.27
N ASP A 60 20.15 -5.05 -4.82
CA ASP A 60 19.07 -6.00 -5.09
C ASP A 60 18.68 -6.79 -3.83
N ALA A 61 19.49 -6.71 -2.77
CA ALA A 61 19.17 -7.21 -1.45
C ALA A 61 18.07 -6.40 -0.73
N VAL A 62 17.78 -5.18 -1.18
CA VAL A 62 16.72 -4.33 -0.61
C VAL A 62 15.42 -4.53 -1.40
N PRO A 63 14.29 -4.89 -0.75
CA PRO A 63 13.01 -5.08 -1.44
C PRO A 63 12.55 -3.82 -2.18
N ASP A 64 11.90 -3.99 -3.33
CA ASP A 64 11.33 -2.86 -4.09
C ASP A 64 10.34 -2.02 -3.26
N THR A 65 9.58 -2.66 -2.36
CA THR A 65 8.65 -2.00 -1.43
C THR A 65 9.35 -1.09 -0.43
N ALA A 66 10.62 -1.37 -0.08
CA ALA A 66 11.40 -0.50 0.80
C ALA A 66 11.85 0.76 0.06
N TRP A 67 12.17 0.64 -1.24
CA TRP A 67 12.57 1.77 -2.08
C TRP A 67 11.40 2.71 -2.37
N SER A 68 10.25 2.15 -2.76
CA SER A 68 9.04 2.92 -3.01
C SER A 68 8.60 3.66 -1.75
N ALA A 69 8.47 2.95 -0.63
CA ALA A 69 8.08 3.55 0.64
C ALA A 69 9.06 4.63 1.09
N PHE A 70 10.38 4.40 0.95
CA PHE A 70 11.37 5.40 1.32
C PHE A 70 11.21 6.69 0.50
N SER A 71 10.94 6.61 -0.80
CA SER A 71 10.76 7.81 -1.64
C SER A 71 9.54 8.67 -1.26
N THR A 72 8.56 8.08 -0.56
CA THR A 72 7.30 8.71 -0.16
C THR A 72 7.17 8.87 1.36
N ALA A 73 8.23 8.57 2.12
CA ALA A 73 8.25 8.73 3.57
C ALA A 73 7.87 10.16 3.97
N SER A 74 7.11 10.30 5.05
CA SER A 74 6.67 11.60 5.55
C SER A 74 7.81 12.40 6.19
N ALA A 75 8.84 11.70 6.68
CA ALA A 75 10.09 12.29 7.14
C ALA A 75 11.27 11.33 6.96
N HIS A 76 12.46 11.93 6.91
CA HIS A 76 13.74 11.25 6.81
C HIS A 76 14.63 11.58 8.01
N LEU A 77 15.79 10.92 8.08
CA LEU A 77 16.84 11.33 8.99
C LEU A 77 17.24 12.78 8.77
N SER A 78 17.62 13.44 9.84
CA SER A 78 18.09 14.83 9.84
C SER A 78 19.29 14.97 10.75
N SER A 79 20.07 16.03 10.57
CA SER A 79 21.24 16.33 11.40
C SER A 79 22.27 15.18 11.48
N ALA A 80 22.42 14.40 10.40
CA ALA A 80 23.33 13.26 10.39
C ALA A 80 24.80 13.70 10.48
N GLU A 81 25.53 13.17 11.45
CA GLU A 81 26.94 13.46 11.70
C GLU A 81 27.72 12.16 11.95
N ILE A 82 28.87 12.01 11.29
CA ILE A 82 29.78 10.89 11.52
C ILE A 82 30.53 11.14 12.83
N VAL A 83 30.39 10.22 13.77
CA VAL A 83 31.09 10.26 15.07
C VAL A 83 32.44 9.55 14.96
N GLU A 84 32.48 8.42 14.26
CA GLU A 84 33.67 7.59 14.16
C GLU A 84 33.73 6.83 12.83
N VAL A 85 34.93 6.72 12.26
CA VAL A 85 35.26 5.83 11.15
C VAL A 85 36.49 5.01 11.55
N ASP A 86 36.32 3.69 11.65
CA ASP A 86 37.41 2.74 11.84
C ASP A 86 37.71 2.05 10.50
N GLU A 87 38.68 2.59 9.77
CA GLU A 87 39.05 2.15 8.42
C GLU A 87 40.20 1.13 8.46
N SER A 88 40.01 0.04 7.73
CA SER A 88 41.02 -0.97 7.38
C SER A 88 41.26 -0.99 5.87
N GLU A 89 42.11 -1.90 5.38
CA GLU A 89 42.50 -1.92 3.96
C GLU A 89 41.31 -2.15 3.00
N ASP A 90 40.35 -2.99 3.40
CA ASP A 90 39.24 -3.44 2.56
C ASP A 90 37.85 -3.21 3.18
N SER A 91 37.77 -2.75 4.44
CA SER A 91 36.51 -2.49 5.13
C SER A 91 36.61 -1.29 6.06
N ALA A 92 35.51 -0.59 6.29
CA ALA A 92 35.43 0.48 7.28
C ALA A 92 34.14 0.37 8.10
N GLN A 93 34.23 0.49 9.42
CA GLN A 93 33.06 0.59 10.29
C GLN A 93 32.77 2.06 10.57
N VAL A 94 31.54 2.48 10.31
CA VAL A 94 31.10 3.86 10.52
C VAL A 94 30.10 3.89 11.65
N ARG A 95 30.27 4.81 12.60
CA ARG A 95 29.26 5.20 13.58
C ARG A 95 28.87 6.66 13.36
N ALA A 96 27.57 6.90 13.29
CA ALA A 96 27.00 8.22 13.09
C ALA A 96 25.81 8.44 14.02
N GLU A 97 25.49 9.70 14.26
CA GLU A 97 24.30 10.14 14.99
C GLU A 97 23.41 10.92 14.02
N ALA A 98 22.10 10.78 14.16
CA ALA A 98 21.10 11.56 13.43
C ALA A 98 19.86 11.79 14.28
N THR A 99 18.85 12.47 13.74
CA THR A 99 17.53 12.62 14.35
C THR A 99 16.43 12.19 13.40
N LEU A 100 15.43 11.46 13.89
CA LEU A 100 14.20 11.11 13.19
C LEU A 100 13.01 11.65 13.99
N ASP A 101 12.19 12.50 13.38
CA ASP A 101 11.10 13.25 14.04
C ASP A 101 11.51 13.91 15.38
N GLY A 102 12.77 14.37 15.46
CA GLY A 102 13.34 15.00 16.67
C GLY A 102 13.92 14.03 17.70
N GLU A 103 13.74 12.72 17.54
CA GLU A 103 14.33 11.70 18.41
C GLU A 103 15.72 11.26 17.90
N PRO A 104 16.72 11.13 18.79
CA PRO A 104 18.08 10.76 18.40
C PRO A 104 18.15 9.31 17.90
N GLN A 105 18.92 9.10 16.83
CA GLN A 105 19.17 7.82 16.18
C GLN A 105 20.68 7.54 16.14
N GLU A 106 21.08 6.35 16.56
CA GLU A 106 22.46 5.87 16.38
C GLU A 106 22.54 4.97 15.15
N LEU A 107 23.43 5.31 14.22
CA LEU A 107 23.68 4.55 13.00
C LEU A 107 25.01 3.83 13.10
N ALA A 108 24.99 2.55 12.76
CA ALA A 108 26.18 1.76 12.54
C ALA A 108 26.06 1.01 11.21
N PHE A 109 27.04 1.21 10.32
CA PHE A 109 27.08 0.51 9.04
C PHE A 109 28.52 0.22 8.63
N THR A 110 28.68 -0.77 7.76
CA THR A 110 29.97 -1.20 7.25
C THR A 110 30.12 -0.78 5.80
N LEU A 111 31.27 -0.23 5.44
CA LEU A 111 31.70 -0.02 4.07
C LEU A 111 32.67 -1.12 3.66
N THR A 112 32.63 -1.50 2.39
CA THR A 112 33.55 -2.43 1.74
C THR A 112 34.23 -1.77 0.56
N SER A 113 35.51 -2.03 0.38
CA SER A 113 36.33 -1.49 -0.70
C SER A 113 36.30 -2.41 -1.92
N SER A 114 36.11 -1.83 -3.09
CA SER A 114 36.16 -2.52 -4.38
C SER A 114 37.01 -1.74 -5.38
N PRO A 115 37.35 -2.31 -6.55
CA PRO A 115 38.04 -1.57 -7.60
C PRO A 115 37.31 -0.32 -8.11
N SER A 116 35.98 -0.24 -7.91
CA SER A 116 35.17 0.94 -8.28
C SER A 116 35.05 1.98 -7.15
N GLY A 117 35.57 1.68 -5.95
CA GLY A 117 35.49 2.54 -4.77
C GLY A 117 34.86 1.83 -3.57
N TRP A 118 34.61 2.63 -2.53
CA TRP A 118 33.91 2.20 -1.31
C TRP A 118 32.40 2.19 -1.52
N HIS A 119 31.75 1.15 -0.99
CA HIS A 119 30.30 0.96 -1.01
C HIS A 119 29.80 0.51 0.36
N VAL A 120 28.56 0.80 0.69
CA VAL A 120 27.88 0.26 1.87
C VAL A 120 27.67 -1.23 1.67
N ALA A 121 28.23 -2.05 2.57
CA ALA A 121 28.21 -3.50 2.46
C ALA A 121 26.80 -4.06 2.63
N GLU A 122 26.06 -3.55 3.61
CA GLU A 122 24.69 -3.95 3.93
C GLU A 122 23.89 -2.73 4.40
N VAL A 123 22.62 -2.66 4.00
CA VAL A 123 21.70 -1.64 4.49
C VAL A 123 21.05 -2.13 5.78
N PRO A 124 21.04 -1.32 6.85
CA PRO A 124 20.25 -1.63 8.04
C PRO A 124 18.77 -1.44 7.72
N LEU A 125 18.11 -2.50 7.28
CA LEU A 125 16.66 -2.57 7.18
C LEU A 125 16.08 -2.96 8.53
N SER A 126 15.05 -2.26 8.95
CA SER A 126 14.33 -2.56 10.20
C SER A 126 13.04 -3.31 9.87
N PRO A 127 12.75 -4.43 10.56
CA PRO A 127 11.54 -5.18 10.33
C PRO A 127 10.32 -4.40 10.86
N VAL A 128 9.29 -4.26 10.04
CA VAL A 128 8.03 -3.60 10.38
C VAL A 128 6.90 -4.60 10.26
N THR A 129 6.12 -4.74 11.32
CA THR A 129 4.88 -5.53 11.32
C THR A 129 3.69 -4.57 11.37
N VAL A 130 2.84 -4.63 10.37
CA VAL A 130 1.57 -3.90 10.35
C VAL A 130 0.45 -4.88 10.59
N THR A 131 -0.42 -4.61 11.56
CA THR A 131 -1.65 -5.36 11.79
C THR A 131 -2.86 -4.46 11.59
N ALA A 132 -3.97 -5.03 11.12
CA ALA A 132 -5.23 -4.32 11.09
C ALA A 132 -6.37 -5.21 11.57
N THR A 133 -7.29 -4.66 12.35
CA THR A 133 -8.48 -5.42 12.80
C THR A 133 -9.52 -5.60 11.69
N ARG A 134 -9.43 -4.84 10.60
CA ARG A 134 -10.36 -4.82 9.46
C ARG A 134 -9.60 -4.51 8.17
N GLY A 135 -10.14 -4.96 7.05
CA GLY A 135 -9.52 -4.85 5.73
C GLY A 135 -8.57 -6.02 5.43
N ALA A 136 -8.39 -6.31 4.14
CA ALA A 136 -7.42 -7.29 3.65
C ALA A 136 -6.10 -6.63 3.20
N TRP A 137 -6.06 -5.30 3.19
CA TRP A 137 -4.96 -4.49 2.68
C TRP A 137 -4.76 -3.25 3.56
N VAL A 138 -3.55 -2.71 3.54
CA VAL A 138 -3.20 -1.41 4.09
C VAL A 138 -2.42 -0.64 3.04
N ASP A 139 -2.48 0.69 3.10
CA ASP A 139 -1.58 1.54 2.33
C ASP A 139 -0.34 1.82 3.20
N VAL A 140 0.84 1.56 2.66
CA VAL A 140 2.11 1.90 3.29
C VAL A 140 2.82 2.88 2.37
N ALA A 141 2.81 4.14 2.76
CA ALA A 141 3.43 5.23 2.03
C ALA A 141 2.99 5.30 0.54
N GLY A 142 1.69 5.10 0.27
CA GLY A 142 1.10 5.20 -1.06
C GLY A 142 1.08 3.90 -1.87
N GLU A 143 1.53 2.79 -1.30
CA GLU A 143 1.44 1.47 -1.92
C GLU A 143 0.55 0.50 -1.13
N PRO A 144 -0.42 -0.17 -1.78
CA PRO A 144 -1.25 -1.18 -1.12
C PRO A 144 -0.45 -2.46 -0.85
N VAL A 145 -0.50 -2.91 0.40
CA VAL A 145 0.16 -4.12 0.91
C VAL A 145 -0.88 -5.08 1.49
N ALA A 146 -0.84 -6.34 1.05
CA ALA A 146 -1.77 -7.37 1.51
C ALA A 146 -1.48 -7.78 2.97
N LEU A 147 -2.54 -8.01 3.73
CA LEU A 147 -2.49 -8.56 5.07
C LEU A 147 -2.75 -10.07 5.04
N GLU A 148 -1.71 -10.85 5.27
CA GLU A 148 -1.82 -12.29 5.41
C GLU A 148 -2.23 -12.64 6.85
N ALA A 149 -3.41 -13.24 7.01
CA ALA A 149 -4.00 -13.53 8.32
C ALA A 149 -4.07 -12.29 9.25
N GLY A 150 -4.31 -11.11 8.67
CA GLY A 150 -4.45 -9.83 9.40
C GLY A 150 -3.14 -9.09 9.66
N ALA A 151 -2.01 -9.53 9.10
CA ALA A 151 -0.73 -8.85 9.26
C ALA A 151 0.12 -8.82 7.98
N ALA A 152 0.88 -7.74 7.80
CA ALA A 152 1.95 -7.63 6.80
C ALA A 152 3.31 -7.57 7.50
N GLN A 153 4.32 -8.15 6.88
CA GLN A 153 5.72 -8.07 7.32
C GLN A 153 6.54 -7.35 6.25
N LEU A 154 7.22 -6.29 6.64
CA LEU A 154 8.00 -5.42 5.78
C LEU A 154 9.41 -5.28 6.34
N ALA A 155 10.34 -4.85 5.50
CA ALA A 155 11.67 -4.44 5.89
C ALA A 155 11.91 -3.06 5.27
N LEU A 156 11.93 -2.02 6.09
CA LEU A 156 11.98 -0.63 5.62
C LEU A 156 13.32 0.02 5.95
N LEU A 157 13.67 1.03 5.16
CA LEU A 157 14.76 1.94 5.44
C LEU A 157 14.42 2.85 6.64
N PRO A 158 15.40 3.55 7.22
CA PRO A 158 15.12 4.53 8.25
C PRO A 158 14.27 5.71 7.73
N GLY A 159 13.19 6.03 8.43
CA GLY A 159 12.24 7.07 8.04
C GLY A 159 10.93 6.98 8.82
N SER A 160 10.07 7.97 8.61
CA SER A 160 8.70 8.01 9.14
C SER A 160 7.74 7.68 8.02
N TYR A 161 6.88 6.68 8.20
CA TYR A 161 5.98 6.18 7.16
C TYR A 161 4.53 6.32 7.60
N GLU A 162 3.70 6.93 6.77
CA GLU A 162 2.25 6.88 6.96
C GLU A 162 1.74 5.49 6.57
N VAL A 163 0.99 4.86 7.48
CA VAL A 163 0.33 3.58 7.28
C VAL A 163 -1.16 3.81 7.46
N SER A 164 -1.96 3.58 6.43
CA SER A 164 -3.40 3.83 6.47
C SER A 164 -4.23 2.62 6.03
N ALA A 165 -5.50 2.63 6.42
CA ALA A 165 -6.45 1.61 6.02
C ALA A 165 -6.73 1.68 4.52
N TRP A 166 -6.86 0.53 3.87
CA TRP A 166 -7.14 0.44 2.44
C TRP A 166 -8.31 -0.51 2.15
N PRO A 167 -9.24 -0.15 1.23
CA PRO A 167 -9.31 1.12 0.49
C PRO A 167 -9.79 2.29 1.36
N ALA A 168 -9.16 3.46 1.22
CA ALA A 168 -9.47 4.66 2.02
C ALA A 168 -10.90 5.21 1.79
N GLU A 169 -11.54 4.83 0.68
CA GLU A 169 -12.94 5.15 0.43
C GLU A 169 -13.88 4.44 1.41
N TYR A 170 -13.53 3.23 1.85
CA TYR A 170 -14.38 2.37 2.67
C TYR A 170 -13.92 2.24 4.12
N LEU A 171 -12.63 2.45 4.37
CA LEU A 171 -12.04 2.36 5.69
C LEU A 171 -11.31 3.64 6.07
N ASP A 172 -11.58 4.13 7.27
CA ASP A 172 -10.85 5.23 7.90
C ASP A 172 -9.97 4.70 9.03
N GLY A 173 -8.72 5.16 9.09
CA GLY A 173 -7.74 4.76 10.09
C GLY A 173 -6.33 4.91 9.56
N ALA A 174 -5.46 5.58 10.33
CA ALA A 174 -4.07 5.77 9.99
C ALA A 174 -3.19 5.78 11.25
N ALA A 175 -1.92 5.44 11.06
CA ALA A 175 -0.86 5.48 12.05
C ALA A 175 0.46 5.82 11.37
N THR A 176 1.47 6.14 12.17
CA THR A 176 2.82 6.41 11.67
C THR A 176 3.77 5.33 12.16
N ALA A 177 4.57 4.77 11.26
CA ALA A 177 5.67 3.87 11.58
C ALA A 177 6.97 4.69 11.65
N GLU A 178 7.52 4.85 12.85
CA GLU A 178 8.84 5.45 13.05
C GLU A 178 9.91 4.37 12.96
N VAL A 179 10.60 4.29 11.83
CA VAL A 179 11.58 3.25 11.55
C VAL A 179 12.98 3.81 11.79
N GLY A 180 13.58 3.41 12.90
CA GLY A 180 14.95 3.76 13.25
C GLY A 180 15.99 2.83 12.64
N THR A 181 17.23 3.00 13.08
CA THR A 181 18.44 2.32 12.55
C THR A 181 18.93 1.15 13.40
N SER A 182 18.27 0.87 14.53
CA SER A 182 18.70 -0.12 15.54
C SER A 182 18.35 -1.58 15.20
N ALA A 183 17.81 -1.87 14.01
CA ALA A 183 17.24 -3.16 13.61
C ALA A 183 16.13 -3.67 14.57
N GLU A 184 15.63 -2.82 15.46
CA GLU A 184 14.54 -3.15 16.36
C GLU A 184 13.22 -3.30 15.58
N PRO A 185 12.43 -4.34 15.85
CA PRO A 185 11.14 -4.50 15.21
C PRO A 185 10.18 -3.37 15.57
N VAL A 186 9.58 -2.76 14.55
CA VAL A 186 8.50 -1.77 14.69
C VAL A 186 7.17 -2.47 14.49
N ALA A 187 6.21 -2.22 15.38
CA ALA A 187 4.85 -2.73 15.27
C ALA A 187 3.88 -1.56 15.11
N VAL A 188 2.98 -1.67 14.13
CA VAL A 188 1.91 -0.72 13.86
C VAL A 188 0.59 -1.45 13.88
N ASP A 189 -0.30 -1.06 14.79
CA ASP A 189 -1.62 -1.65 14.92
C ASP A 189 -2.68 -0.65 14.45
N LEU A 190 -3.42 -1.01 13.42
CA LEU A 190 -4.55 -0.25 12.91
C LEU A 190 -5.87 -0.85 13.42
N ALA A 191 -6.80 0.02 13.78
CA ALA A 191 -8.18 -0.35 14.09
C ALA A 191 -9.16 0.41 13.17
N PRO A 192 -9.18 0.14 11.86
CA PRO A 192 -9.95 0.95 10.92
C PRO A 192 -11.45 0.86 11.15
N THR A 193 -12.18 1.94 10.91
CA THR A 193 -13.65 1.97 10.95
C THR A 193 -14.24 2.14 9.56
N PHE A 194 -15.44 1.60 9.32
CA PHE A 194 -16.13 1.86 8.06
C PHE A 194 -16.48 3.34 7.92
N THR A 195 -16.33 3.86 6.71
CA THR A 195 -16.73 5.22 6.36
C THR A 195 -18.25 5.30 6.14
N ASP A 196 -18.80 6.51 6.15
CA ASP A 196 -20.20 6.74 5.73
C ASP A 196 -20.42 6.34 4.25
N GLN A 197 -19.38 6.48 3.42
CA GLN A 197 -19.40 6.08 2.01
C GLN A 197 -19.56 4.56 1.86
N ALA A 198 -18.89 3.76 2.68
CA ALA A 198 -19.09 2.31 2.70
C ALA A 198 -20.54 1.91 2.98
N LEU A 199 -21.20 2.59 3.92
CA LEU A 199 -22.60 2.32 4.19
C LEU A 199 -23.49 2.73 3.02
N ALA A 200 -23.26 3.91 2.45
CA ALA A 200 -24.03 4.41 1.32
C ALA A 200 -23.94 3.48 0.09
N ASP A 201 -22.75 2.98 -0.22
CA ASP A 201 -22.55 2.08 -1.36
C ASP A 201 -23.14 0.70 -1.10
N ALA A 202 -23.03 0.17 0.12
CA ALA A 202 -23.71 -1.08 0.50
C ALA A 202 -25.24 -0.96 0.37
N GLU A 203 -25.82 0.17 0.78
CA GLU A 203 -27.25 0.45 0.63
C GLU A 203 -27.66 0.57 -0.84
N ALA A 204 -26.83 1.22 -1.66
CA ALA A 204 -27.06 1.36 -3.10
C ALA A 204 -27.01 0.01 -3.81
N GLU A 205 -25.99 -0.81 -3.56
CA GLU A 205 -25.85 -2.16 -4.13
C GLU A 205 -27.01 -3.09 -3.72
N LEU A 206 -27.38 -3.09 -2.44
CA LEU A 206 -28.54 -3.88 -1.98
C LEU A 206 -29.84 -3.42 -2.66
N THR A 207 -30.02 -2.11 -2.81
CA THR A 207 -31.19 -1.55 -3.51
C THR A 207 -31.19 -1.96 -4.98
N ALA A 208 -30.05 -1.85 -5.67
CA ALA A 208 -29.91 -2.26 -7.05
C ALA A 208 -30.20 -3.76 -7.24
N HIS A 209 -29.74 -4.61 -6.32
CA HIS A 209 -30.06 -6.04 -6.32
C HIS A 209 -31.56 -6.29 -6.17
N LEU A 210 -32.22 -5.63 -5.21
CA LEU A 210 -33.67 -5.74 -5.01
C LEU A 210 -34.48 -5.24 -6.22
N GLU A 211 -34.03 -4.19 -6.90
CA GLU A 211 -34.63 -3.73 -8.16
C GLU A 211 -34.41 -4.72 -9.30
N GLY A 212 -33.20 -5.30 -9.39
CA GLY A 212 -32.87 -6.35 -10.34
C GLY A 212 -33.75 -7.59 -10.17
N CYS A 213 -34.13 -7.93 -8.94
CA CYS A 213 -35.07 -9.00 -8.63
C CYS A 213 -36.48 -8.80 -9.24
N LEU A 214 -36.84 -7.57 -9.62
CA LEU A 214 -38.13 -7.27 -10.23
C LEU A 214 -38.09 -7.34 -11.76
N ALA A 215 -36.94 -7.62 -12.36
CA ALA A 215 -36.82 -7.79 -13.80
C ALA A 215 -37.67 -8.96 -14.31
N THR A 216 -38.26 -8.78 -15.49
CA THR A 216 -38.96 -9.88 -16.18
C THR A 216 -37.96 -10.98 -16.53
N ALA A 217 -38.31 -12.23 -16.23
CA ALA A 217 -37.47 -13.40 -16.46
C ALA A 217 -38.31 -14.60 -16.91
N SER A 218 -37.68 -15.65 -17.42
CA SER A 218 -38.36 -16.92 -17.73
C SER A 218 -38.58 -17.81 -16.51
N GLU A 219 -37.93 -17.49 -15.39
CA GLU A 219 -38.03 -18.20 -14.11
C GLU A 219 -37.95 -17.21 -12.95
N VAL A 220 -38.29 -17.67 -11.74
CA VAL A 220 -38.13 -16.84 -10.54
C VAL A 220 -36.63 -16.68 -10.27
N PRO A 221 -36.07 -15.45 -10.24
CA PRO A 221 -34.64 -15.26 -10.05
C PRO A 221 -34.15 -15.84 -8.72
N GLN A 222 -33.01 -16.53 -8.75
CA GLN A 222 -32.35 -17.02 -7.54
C GLN A 222 -31.81 -15.85 -6.71
N GLY A 223 -31.71 -16.03 -5.39
CA GLY A 223 -31.18 -14.99 -4.51
C GLY A 223 -32.07 -13.75 -4.40
N CYS A 224 -33.37 -13.87 -4.68
CA CYS A 224 -34.33 -12.77 -4.55
C CYS A 224 -35.31 -12.94 -3.38
N GLY A 225 -35.27 -14.08 -2.68
CA GLY A 225 -36.10 -14.28 -1.48
C GLY A 225 -37.60 -14.26 -1.74
N MET A 226 -38.01 -14.46 -3.00
CA MET A 226 -39.42 -14.51 -3.41
C MET A 226 -39.84 -15.95 -3.66
N ILE A 227 -41.02 -16.33 -3.15
CA ILE A 227 -41.63 -17.64 -3.42
C ILE A 227 -42.87 -17.42 -4.29
N VAL A 228 -42.85 -17.94 -5.51
CA VAL A 228 -43.98 -17.90 -6.44
C VAL A 228 -44.46 -19.33 -6.69
N PRO A 229 -45.64 -19.73 -6.19
CA PRO A 229 -46.12 -21.11 -6.28
C PRO A 229 -46.72 -21.47 -7.64
N TRP A 230 -46.16 -20.95 -8.74
CA TRP A 230 -46.67 -21.16 -10.09
C TRP A 230 -46.77 -22.63 -10.56
N PRO A 231 -45.92 -23.57 -10.10
CA PRO A 231 -46.05 -24.98 -10.50
C PRO A 231 -47.36 -25.64 -10.05
N ALA A 232 -48.16 -24.98 -9.20
CA ALA A 232 -49.50 -25.45 -8.83
C ALA A 232 -50.51 -25.30 -9.98
N ASP A 233 -50.34 -24.30 -10.84
CA ASP A 233 -51.31 -23.93 -11.88
C ASP A 233 -50.80 -24.13 -13.32
N LEU A 234 -49.48 -24.08 -13.51
CA LEU A 234 -48.82 -24.23 -14.80
C LEU A 234 -47.87 -25.44 -14.80
N ALA A 235 -47.82 -26.14 -15.93
CA ALA A 235 -46.84 -27.19 -16.18
C ALA A 235 -45.47 -26.61 -16.54
N GLU A 236 -45.45 -25.45 -17.20
CA GLU A 236 -44.24 -24.75 -17.62
C GLU A 236 -44.48 -23.23 -17.57
N ALA A 237 -43.54 -22.48 -17.01
CA ALA A 237 -43.53 -21.03 -17.06
C ALA A 237 -42.74 -20.57 -18.30
N ALA A 238 -43.31 -19.62 -19.05
CA ALA A 238 -42.64 -18.99 -20.19
C ALA A 238 -42.10 -17.60 -19.83
N GLU A 239 -42.84 -16.87 -19.00
CA GLU A 239 -42.48 -15.52 -18.56
C GLU A 239 -43.03 -15.27 -17.15
N VAL A 240 -42.21 -14.63 -16.32
CA VAL A 240 -42.54 -14.14 -14.99
C VAL A 240 -42.23 -12.65 -14.96
N SER A 241 -43.25 -11.85 -14.71
CA SER A 241 -43.11 -10.41 -14.47
C SER A 241 -43.42 -10.09 -13.01
N PHE A 242 -42.63 -9.22 -12.41
CA PHE A 242 -42.76 -8.83 -11.02
C PHE A 242 -43.15 -7.37 -10.90
N ARG A 243 -43.94 -7.07 -9.87
CA ARG A 243 -44.24 -5.70 -9.44
C ARG A 243 -44.18 -5.65 -7.93
N ALA A 244 -43.33 -4.78 -7.39
CA ALA A 244 -43.34 -4.48 -5.97
C ALA A 244 -44.65 -3.75 -5.61
N ASP A 245 -45.40 -4.33 -4.67
CA ASP A 245 -46.41 -3.59 -3.91
C ASP A 245 -45.74 -2.80 -2.78
N ARG A 246 -44.62 -3.32 -2.25
CA ARG A 246 -43.77 -2.67 -1.25
C ARG A 246 -42.35 -3.22 -1.37
N MET A 247 -41.35 -2.34 -1.44
CA MET A 247 -39.93 -2.74 -1.34
C MET A 247 -39.61 -3.19 0.09
N PRO A 248 -38.72 -4.18 0.28
CA PRO A 248 -38.22 -4.52 1.60
C PRO A 248 -37.50 -3.33 2.24
N GLU A 249 -37.63 -3.18 3.56
CA GLU A 249 -36.81 -2.26 4.34
C GLU A 249 -35.44 -2.89 4.57
N THR A 250 -34.38 -2.16 4.24
CA THR A 250 -32.99 -2.60 4.37
C THR A 250 -32.45 -2.26 5.75
N ALA A 251 -31.67 -3.17 6.31
CA ALA A 251 -30.84 -2.93 7.48
C ALA A 251 -29.49 -3.60 7.26
N ILE A 252 -28.42 -2.82 7.34
CA ILE A 252 -27.04 -3.23 7.10
C ILE A 252 -26.25 -3.05 8.39
N ASP A 253 -25.46 -4.06 8.73
CA ASP A 253 -24.52 -4.04 9.83
C ASP A 253 -23.14 -4.41 9.27
N LEU A 254 -22.36 -3.38 8.92
CA LEU A 254 -21.02 -3.54 8.36
C LEU A 254 -20.04 -4.16 9.37
N GLU A 255 -20.27 -3.96 10.66
CA GLU A 255 -19.41 -4.50 11.72
C GLU A 255 -19.50 -6.03 11.81
N THR A 256 -20.69 -6.57 11.64
CA THR A 256 -20.90 -8.03 11.55
C THR A 256 -20.78 -8.56 10.12
N GLY A 257 -20.69 -7.66 9.12
CA GLY A 257 -20.66 -8.01 7.71
C GLY A 257 -21.97 -8.66 7.26
N THR A 258 -23.13 -8.19 7.75
CA THR A 258 -24.44 -8.77 7.44
C THR A 258 -25.44 -7.74 6.97
N PHE A 259 -26.42 -8.20 6.20
CA PHE A 259 -27.58 -7.39 5.85
C PHE A 259 -28.86 -8.21 5.90
N GLN A 260 -29.96 -7.50 6.07
CA GLN A 260 -31.31 -8.02 5.95
C GLN A 260 -32.18 -7.01 5.19
N ALA A 261 -33.07 -7.54 4.35
CA ALA A 261 -34.07 -6.77 3.63
C ALA A 261 -35.42 -7.44 3.89
N THR A 262 -36.32 -6.83 4.66
CA THR A 262 -37.53 -7.53 5.15
C THR A 262 -38.82 -6.72 4.97
N GLY A 263 -39.97 -7.37 5.14
CA GLY A 263 -41.27 -6.70 5.06
C GLY A 263 -41.72 -6.29 3.65
N GLY A 264 -41.05 -6.81 2.62
CA GLY A 264 -41.41 -6.58 1.22
C GLY A 264 -42.68 -7.32 0.82
N ALA A 265 -43.36 -6.78 -0.19
CA ALA A 265 -44.52 -7.41 -0.81
C ALA A 265 -44.43 -7.32 -2.33
N VAL A 266 -44.60 -8.45 -2.99
CA VAL A 266 -44.46 -8.56 -4.45
C VAL A 266 -45.67 -9.26 -5.06
N VAL A 267 -46.02 -8.81 -6.25
CA VAL A 267 -46.99 -9.47 -7.13
C VAL A 267 -46.23 -10.03 -8.33
N ALA A 268 -46.32 -11.34 -8.53
CA ALA A 268 -45.76 -12.04 -9.67
C ALA A 268 -46.89 -12.42 -10.63
N THR A 269 -46.77 -12.04 -11.91
CA THR A 269 -47.66 -12.51 -12.97
C THR A 269 -46.88 -13.48 -13.85
N VAL A 270 -47.36 -14.72 -13.92
CA VAL A 270 -46.72 -15.80 -14.66
C VAL A 270 -47.59 -16.18 -15.84
N THR A 271 -46.98 -16.17 -17.03
CA THR A 271 -47.55 -16.68 -18.27
C THR A 271 -46.89 -18.00 -18.61
N GLY A 272 -47.67 -19.00 -19.03
CA GLY A 272 -47.11 -20.30 -19.39
C GLY A 272 -48.15 -21.29 -19.89
N THR A 273 -47.79 -22.57 -19.86
CA THR A 273 -48.62 -23.67 -20.37
C THR A 273 -49.25 -24.43 -19.20
N ARG A 274 -50.56 -24.67 -19.27
CA ARG A 274 -51.30 -25.49 -18.30
C ARG A 274 -51.06 -26.99 -18.51
N PRO A 275 -51.39 -27.85 -17.52
CA PRO A 275 -51.32 -29.30 -17.68
C PRO A 275 -52.14 -29.88 -18.84
N ASP A 276 -53.16 -29.18 -19.32
CA ASP A 276 -53.98 -29.59 -20.46
C ASP A 276 -53.44 -29.10 -21.82
N GLY A 277 -52.29 -28.41 -21.82
CA GLY A 277 -51.62 -27.88 -23.01
C GLY A 277 -52.14 -26.51 -23.47
N THR A 278 -53.05 -25.86 -22.74
CA THR A 278 -53.54 -24.51 -23.07
C THR A 278 -52.66 -23.41 -22.42
N GLU A 279 -52.62 -22.22 -23.02
CA GLU A 279 -51.93 -21.06 -22.43
C GLU A 279 -52.70 -20.52 -21.22
N GLY A 280 -51.98 -20.18 -20.15
CA GLY A 280 -52.52 -19.59 -18.94
C GLY A 280 -51.72 -18.41 -18.42
N VAL A 281 -52.42 -17.50 -17.75
CA VAL A 281 -51.85 -16.35 -17.04
C VAL A 281 -52.38 -16.38 -15.62
N PHE A 282 -51.49 -16.36 -14.65
CA PHE A 282 -51.81 -16.41 -13.22
C PHE A 282 -51.06 -15.33 -12.46
N THR A 283 -51.72 -14.72 -11.48
CA THR A 283 -51.13 -13.69 -10.63
C THR A 283 -51.07 -14.18 -9.19
N TYR A 284 -49.88 -14.14 -8.62
CA TYR A 284 -49.58 -14.51 -7.25
C TYR A 284 -49.18 -13.26 -6.49
N ARG A 285 -49.65 -13.15 -5.25
CA ARG A 285 -49.23 -12.08 -4.34
C ARG A 285 -48.63 -12.72 -3.10
N THR A 286 -47.50 -12.18 -2.66
CA THR A 286 -46.86 -12.57 -1.41
C THR A 286 -46.37 -11.33 -0.67
N ASP A 287 -46.55 -11.33 0.64
CA ASP A 287 -46.01 -10.38 1.63
C ASP A 287 -44.79 -10.95 2.37
N ALA A 288 -44.30 -12.10 1.92
CA ALA A 288 -43.11 -12.78 2.47
C ALA A 288 -41.87 -12.55 1.60
N TRP A 289 -41.69 -11.35 1.03
CA TRP A 289 -40.46 -11.02 0.31
C TRP A 289 -39.41 -10.53 1.32
N SER A 290 -38.38 -11.36 1.53
CA SER A 290 -37.26 -11.05 2.41
C SER A 290 -35.95 -11.62 1.90
N LEU A 291 -34.87 -10.86 2.05
CA LEU A 291 -33.50 -11.24 1.72
C LEU A 291 -32.60 -11.17 2.96
N TYR A 292 -31.62 -12.07 3.04
CA TYR A 292 -30.57 -12.03 4.04
C TYR A 292 -29.25 -12.37 3.36
N GLY A 293 -28.15 -11.85 3.88
CA GLY A 293 -26.85 -12.10 3.28
C GLY A 293 -25.71 -11.52 4.08
N THR A 294 -24.53 -11.58 3.47
CA THR A 294 -23.28 -11.06 4.02
C THR A 294 -22.70 -9.97 3.14
N ILE A 295 -21.89 -9.12 3.75
CA ILE A 295 -21.10 -8.09 3.10
C ILE A 295 -19.64 -8.36 3.44
N SER A 296 -18.79 -8.35 2.42
CA SER A 296 -17.33 -8.40 2.57
C SER A 296 -16.70 -7.22 1.84
N LEU A 297 -15.49 -6.85 2.25
CA LEU A 297 -14.66 -5.83 1.59
C LEU A 297 -13.40 -6.51 1.07
N ASP A 298 -13.11 -6.35 -0.21
CA ASP A 298 -11.85 -6.78 -0.84
C ASP A 298 -11.10 -5.59 -1.47
N ASP A 299 -10.17 -5.87 -2.38
CA ASP A 299 -9.39 -4.86 -3.10
C ASP A 299 -10.20 -4.13 -4.18
N GLU A 300 -11.31 -4.70 -4.65
CA GLU A 300 -12.20 -4.10 -5.66
C GLU A 300 -13.37 -3.34 -5.04
N GLY A 301 -13.73 -3.65 -3.78
CA GLY A 301 -14.68 -2.89 -2.98
C GLY A 301 -15.61 -3.76 -2.14
N LEU A 302 -16.84 -3.27 -1.92
CA LEU A 302 -17.85 -3.99 -1.17
C LEU A 302 -18.53 -5.05 -2.03
N LEU A 303 -18.53 -6.28 -1.55
CA LEU A 303 -19.20 -7.42 -2.17
C LEU A 303 -20.39 -7.88 -1.32
N LEU A 304 -21.58 -7.92 -1.94
CA LEU A 304 -22.78 -8.49 -1.34
C LEU A 304 -22.95 -9.94 -1.78
N SER A 305 -23.21 -10.82 -0.81
CA SER A 305 -23.54 -12.22 -1.04
C SER A 305 -24.88 -12.56 -0.41
N VAL A 306 -25.82 -13.04 -1.23
CA VAL A 306 -27.17 -13.42 -0.79
C VAL A 306 -27.21 -14.89 -0.38
N ASN A 307 -27.90 -15.19 0.72
CA ASN A 307 -28.11 -16.55 1.23
C ASN A 307 -29.48 -17.14 0.84
#